data_AF-A0A6J4VKH6-F1
#
_entry.id   AF-A0A6J4VKH6-F1
#
_cell.length_a   1.000
_cell.length_b   1.000
_cell.length_c   1.000
_cell.angle_alpha   90.00
_cell.angle_beta   90.00
_cell.angle_gamma   90.00
#
_symmetry.space_group_name_H-M   'P 1'
#
loop_
_entity.id
_entity.type
_entity.pdbx_description
1 polymer ?
#
loop_
_entity_poly.entity_id
_entity_poly.type
_entity_poly.pdbx_seq_one_letter_code
_entity_poly.pdbx_strand_id
1 'polypeptide(L)'
;TTFLSRQGGAPVPPSVADRLADWAHGYRRVRLRRAVLLAPDDTASLPELARLAAEAGLTALPLGDDALLVEPPPDAAGADPGEAVAALLLAHGYAPRWTAPPAVPGTTASSAPGSPVAG
;
A
#
# COMPACT_ATOMS: atom_id res chain seq x y z
N THR A 1 -19.48 -23.08 -0.64
CA THR A 1 -20.42 -24.19 -0.34
C THR A 1 -19.85 -25.55 -0.70
N THR A 2 -19.03 -25.68 -1.75
CA THR A 2 -18.41 -26.95 -2.22
C THR A 2 -17.60 -27.72 -1.16
N PHE A 3 -16.91 -27.02 -0.24
CA PHE A 3 -16.17 -27.66 0.86
C PHE A 3 -17.11 -28.35 1.86
N LEU A 4 -18.22 -27.70 2.23
CA LEU A 4 -19.19 -28.20 3.20
C LEU A 4 -19.97 -29.41 2.66
N SER A 5 -20.37 -29.38 1.39
CA SER A 5 -21.03 -30.52 0.74
C SER A 5 -20.12 -31.76 0.67
N ARG A 6 -18.79 -31.58 0.55
CA ARG A 6 -17.83 -32.69 0.48
C ARG A 6 -17.55 -33.33 1.84
N GLN A 7 -17.56 -32.57 2.94
CA GLN A 7 -17.37 -33.14 4.28
C GLN A 7 -18.66 -33.71 4.88
N GLY A 8 -19.83 -33.16 4.54
CA GLY A 8 -21.12 -33.59 5.10
C GLY A 8 -21.80 -34.73 4.35
N GLY A 9 -21.37 -35.07 3.12
CA GLY A 9 -21.96 -36.14 2.30
C GLY A 9 -23.36 -35.84 1.72
N ALA A 10 -24.02 -34.78 2.19
CA ALA A 10 -25.31 -34.30 1.69
C ALA A 10 -25.20 -32.85 1.16
N PRO A 11 -26.03 -32.46 0.18
CA PRO A 11 -26.07 -31.08 -0.30
C PRO A 11 -26.43 -30.12 0.84
N VAL A 12 -25.76 -28.95 0.88
CA VAL A 12 -26.01 -27.90 1.87
C VAL A 12 -27.47 -27.42 1.75
N PRO A 13 -28.23 -27.34 2.86
CA PRO A 13 -29.60 -26.84 2.84
C PRO A 13 -29.69 -25.42 2.25
N PRO A 14 -30.72 -25.10 1.44
CA PRO A 14 -30.85 -23.80 0.79
C PRO A 14 -30.75 -22.62 1.78
N SER A 15 -31.42 -22.73 2.93
CA SER A 15 -31.39 -21.70 3.99
C SER A 15 -30.01 -21.44 4.59
N VAL A 16 -29.10 -22.42 4.56
CA VAL A 16 -27.70 -22.26 5.01
C VAL A 16 -26.85 -21.69 3.88
N ALA A 17 -27.11 -22.08 2.63
CA ALA A 17 -26.44 -21.51 1.46
C ALA A 17 -26.76 -20.03 1.30
N ASP A 18 -28.03 -19.63 1.49
CA ASP A 18 -28.49 -18.24 1.43
C ASP A 18 -27.82 -17.41 2.53
N ARG A 19 -27.79 -17.89 3.77
CA ARG A 19 -27.08 -17.21 4.87
C ARG A 19 -25.58 -17.06 4.62
N LEU A 20 -24.93 -18.06 4.02
CA LEU A 20 -23.51 -17.96 3.65
C LEU A 20 -23.28 -16.97 2.51
N ALA A 21 -24.22 -16.87 1.57
CA ALA A 21 -24.19 -15.88 0.50
C ALA A 21 -24.38 -14.47 1.05
N ASP A 22 -25.31 -14.28 1.99
CA ASP A 22 -25.54 -13.02 2.71
C ASP A 22 -24.33 -12.62 3.55
N TRP A 23 -23.71 -13.57 4.25
CA TRP A 23 -22.50 -13.33 5.04
C TRP A 23 -21.30 -12.97 4.15
N ALA A 24 -21.16 -13.63 3.00
CA ALA A 24 -20.16 -13.29 1.99
C ALA A 24 -20.41 -11.91 1.36
N HIS A 25 -21.68 -11.52 1.17
CA HIS A 25 -22.06 -10.18 0.71
C HIS A 25 -21.78 -9.09 1.76
N GLY A 26 -21.95 -9.40 3.05
CA GLY A 26 -21.60 -8.50 4.16
C GLY A 26 -20.08 -8.31 4.33
N TYR A 27 -19.27 -9.28 3.91
CA TYR A 27 -17.82 -9.25 4.08
C TYR A 27 -17.12 -8.52 2.92
N ARG A 28 -17.05 -7.18 3.01
CA ARG A 28 -16.29 -6.35 2.06
C ARG A 28 -14.79 -6.55 2.26
N ARG A 29 -14.15 -7.24 1.33
CA ARG A 29 -12.69 -7.45 1.34
C ARG A 29 -11.97 -6.21 0.82
N VAL A 30 -11.03 -5.70 1.61
CA VAL A 30 -10.06 -4.68 1.18
C VAL A 30 -8.67 -5.31 1.21
N ARG A 31 -7.90 -5.12 0.14
CA ARG A 31 -6.49 -5.54 0.11
C ARG A 31 -5.63 -4.37 0.54
N LEU A 32 -4.78 -4.60 1.53
CA LEU A 32 -3.77 -3.63 1.96
C LEU A 32 -2.45 -3.99 1.29
N ARG A 33 -1.78 -2.99 0.73
CA ARG A 33 -0.45 -3.12 0.11
C ARG A 33 0.42 -1.98 0.62
N ARG A 34 1.69 -2.28 0.90
CA ARG A 34 2.70 -1.24 1.19
C ARG A 34 3.19 -0.71 -0.14
N ALA A 35 3.36 0.60 -0.26
CA ALA A 35 3.90 1.26 -1.43
C ALA A 35 4.63 2.54 -1.01
N VAL A 36 5.56 2.98 -1.85
CA VAL A 36 6.23 4.28 -1.75
C VAL A 36 5.67 5.16 -2.87
N LEU A 37 5.22 6.36 -2.51
CA LEU A 37 4.82 7.36 -3.49
C LEU A 37 6.05 8.15 -3.95
N LEU A 38 6.29 8.15 -5.25
CA LEU A 38 7.30 8.99 -5.90
C LEU A 38 6.59 10.15 -6.60
N ALA A 39 6.94 11.37 -6.22
CA ALA A 39 6.49 12.61 -6.85
C ALA A 39 7.75 13.42 -7.19
N PRO A 40 8.32 13.24 -8.39
CA PRO A 40 9.50 13.99 -8.80
C PRO A 40 9.15 15.47 -9.02
N ASP A 41 10.11 16.37 -8.78
CA ASP A 41 9.95 17.80 -9.08
C ASP A 41 9.76 18.04 -10.59
N ASP A 42 10.32 17.16 -11.43
CA ASP A 42 10.15 17.14 -12.88
C ASP A 42 9.41 15.87 -13.33
N THR A 43 8.17 16.03 -13.79
CA THR A 43 7.31 14.93 -14.25
C THR A 43 7.84 14.26 -15.52
N ALA A 44 8.71 14.91 -16.29
CA ALA A 44 9.39 14.29 -17.44
C ALA A 44 10.30 13.12 -17.02
N SER A 45 10.66 13.02 -15.73
CA SER A 45 11.47 11.94 -15.16
C SER A 45 10.66 10.67 -14.85
N LEU A 46 9.32 10.73 -14.84
CA LEU A 46 8.46 9.59 -14.48
C LEU A 46 8.71 8.33 -15.35
N PRO A 47 8.86 8.41 -16.69
CA PRO A 47 9.14 7.23 -17.50
C PRO A 47 10.47 6.56 -17.12
N GLU A 48 11.49 7.35 -16.79
CA GLU A 48 12.77 6.81 -16.34
C GLU A 48 12.65 6.15 -14.96
N LEU A 49 11.97 6.80 -14.00
CA LEU A 49 11.74 6.24 -12.67
C LEU A 49 10.96 4.92 -12.73
N ALA A 50 9.96 4.82 -13.61
CA ALA A 50 9.22 3.58 -13.83
C ALA A 50 10.12 2.47 -14.40
N ARG A 51 11.01 2.81 -15.35
CA ARG A 51 12.01 1.88 -15.90
C ARG A 51 12.97 1.38 -14.82
N LEU A 52 13.52 2.28 -14.01
CA LEU A 52 14.45 1.92 -12.92
C LEU A 52 13.80 1.01 -11.88
N ALA A 53 12.53 1.29 -11.52
CA ALA A 53 11.77 0.43 -10.63
C ALA A 53 11.58 -0.98 -11.21
N ALA A 54 11.23 -1.09 -12.50
CA ALA A 54 11.07 -2.37 -13.18
C ALA A 54 12.39 -3.17 -13.26
N GLU A 55 13.51 -2.50 -13.54
CA GLU A 55 14.85 -3.13 -13.55
C GLU A 55 15.27 -3.64 -12.17
N ALA A 56 14.81 -2.99 -11.10
CA ALA A 56 14.99 -3.42 -9.72
C ALA A 56 13.98 -4.50 -9.27
N GLY A 57 13.11 -4.99 -10.17
CA GLY A 57 12.07 -5.98 -9.86
C GLY A 57 10.92 -5.42 -9.02
N LEU A 58 10.78 -4.10 -8.94
CA LEU A 58 9.68 -3.41 -8.25
C LEU A 58 8.53 -3.17 -9.22
N THR A 59 7.30 -3.15 -8.69
CA THR A 59 6.12 -2.80 -9.49
C THR A 59 5.89 -1.29 -9.40
N ALA A 60 5.96 -0.57 -10.52
CA ALA A 60 5.62 0.85 -10.59
C ALA A 60 4.26 1.04 -11.26
N LEU A 61 3.36 1.75 -10.59
CA LEU A 61 2.01 2.04 -11.04
C LEU A 61 1.85 3.56 -11.16
N PRO A 62 1.44 4.10 -12.32
CA PRO A 62 1.16 5.53 -12.44
C PRO A 62 0.00 5.91 -11.52
N LEU A 63 0.16 7.03 -10.80
CA LEU A 63 -0.86 7.65 -9.98
C LEU A 63 -1.16 9.03 -10.55
N GLY A 64 -2.08 9.06 -11.50
CA GLY A 64 -2.30 10.25 -12.33
C GLY A 64 -1.09 10.54 -13.23
N ASP A 65 -0.90 11.82 -13.56
CA ASP A 65 0.16 12.26 -14.49
C ASP A 65 1.43 12.72 -13.77
N ASP A 66 1.38 12.88 -12.44
CA ASP A 66 2.44 13.55 -11.65
C ASP A 66 3.20 12.62 -10.70
N ALA A 67 2.77 11.37 -10.54
CA ALA A 67 3.33 10.49 -9.53
C ALA A 67 3.35 9.01 -9.92
N LEU A 68 4.18 8.24 -9.21
CA LEU A 68 4.28 6.78 -9.30
C LEU A 68 4.11 6.16 -7.92
N LEU A 69 3.27 5.14 -7.81
CA LEU A 69 3.25 4.21 -6.69
C LEU A 69 4.21 3.07 -6.98
N VAL A 70 5.24 2.92 -6.15
CA VAL A 70 6.21 1.83 -6.24
C VAL A 70 5.94 0.83 -5.14
N GLU A 71 5.66 -0.41 -5.53
CA GLU A 71 5.35 -1.50 -4.63
C GLU A 71 6.54 -2.46 -4.53
N PRO A 72 6.94 -2.85 -3.29
CA PRO A 72 7.92 -3.91 -3.11
C PRO A 72 7.35 -5.26 -3.57
N PRO A 73 8.21 -6.23 -3.88
CA PRO A 73 7.76 -7.56 -4.21
C PRO A 73 7.09 -8.21 -2.98
N PRO A 74 6.07 -9.06 -3.20
CA PRO A 74 5.18 -9.57 -2.14
C PRO A 74 5.89 -10.44 -1.09
N ASP A 75 7.07 -10.94 -1.41
CA ASP A 75 7.95 -11.79 -0.61
C ASP A 75 9.09 -11.03 0.10
N ALA A 76 9.14 -9.69 -0.03
CA ALA A 76 10.04 -8.84 0.74
C ALA A 76 9.62 -8.79 2.23
N ALA A 77 9.82 -9.89 2.95
CA ALA A 77 9.50 -10.00 4.36
C ALA A 77 10.50 -9.14 5.18
N GLY A 78 10.01 -8.01 5.71
CA GLY A 78 10.68 -7.25 6.76
C GLY A 78 11.53 -6.06 6.32
N ALA A 79 11.90 -5.93 5.04
CA ALA A 79 12.57 -4.74 4.53
C ALA A 79 11.61 -3.54 4.47
N ASP A 80 12.07 -2.35 4.87
CA ASP A 80 11.28 -1.14 4.68
C ASP A 80 11.30 -0.76 3.19
N PRO A 81 10.16 -0.79 2.48
CA PRO A 81 10.11 -0.45 1.06
C PRO A 81 10.61 0.98 0.80
N GLY A 82 10.46 1.87 1.78
CA GLY A 82 10.95 3.23 1.68
C GLY A 82 12.47 3.29 1.52
N GLU A 83 13.20 2.56 2.37
CA GLU A 83 14.66 2.49 2.34
C GLU A 83 15.18 1.87 1.03
N ALA A 84 14.57 0.77 0.58
CA ALA A 84 14.98 0.10 -0.66
C ALA A 84 14.80 1.02 -1.90
N VAL A 85 13.67 1.72 -1.98
CA VAL A 85 13.42 2.69 -3.06
C VAL A 85 14.36 3.90 -2.94
N ALA A 86 14.61 4.41 -1.73
CA ALA A 86 15.56 5.51 -1.53
C ALA A 86 16.99 5.12 -1.97
N ALA A 87 17.44 3.91 -1.67
CA ALA A 87 18.74 3.40 -2.10
C ALA A 87 18.82 3.28 -3.63
N LEU A 88 17.76 2.77 -4.27
CA LEU A 88 17.66 2.71 -5.74
C LEU A 88 17.77 4.10 -6.38
N LEU A 89 17.03 5.07 -5.84
CA LEU A 89 17.03 6.46 -6.33
C LEU A 89 18.42 7.10 -6.21
N LEU A 90 19.06 6.96 -5.04
CA LEU A 90 20.41 7.47 -4.79
C LEU A 90 21.43 6.87 -5.75
N ALA A 91 21.35 5.57 -6.03
CA ALA A 91 22.24 4.89 -6.97
C ALA A 91 22.15 5.43 -8.41
N HIS A 92 21.03 6.10 -8.75
CA HIS A 92 20.76 6.67 -10.07
C HIS A 92 20.76 8.21 -10.07
N GLY A 93 21.33 8.84 -9.03
CA GLY A 93 21.52 10.30 -8.98
C GLY A 93 20.30 11.10 -8.54
N TYR A 94 19.22 10.44 -8.11
CA TYR A 94 18.06 11.11 -7.50
C TYR A 94 18.30 11.32 -6.00
N ALA A 95 17.89 12.48 -5.49
CA ALA A 95 17.99 12.81 -4.07
C ALA A 95 16.62 12.65 -3.38
N PRO A 96 16.29 11.49 -2.79
CA PRO A 96 15.00 11.25 -2.17
C PRO A 96 14.78 12.20 -0.99
N ARG A 97 13.57 12.76 -0.89
CA ARG A 97 13.14 13.61 0.23
C ARG A 97 11.85 13.07 0.81
N TRP A 98 11.88 12.71 2.07
CA TRP A 98 10.67 12.31 2.80
C TRP A 98 9.85 13.54 3.11
N THR A 99 8.67 13.63 2.51
CA THR A 99 7.71 14.69 2.79
C THR A 99 6.68 14.18 3.79
N ALA A 100 6.24 15.07 4.69
CA ALA A 100 5.04 14.78 5.45
C ALA A 100 3.85 14.71 4.49
N PRO A 101 2.89 13.79 4.69
CA PRO A 101 1.66 13.79 3.91
C PRO A 101 1.00 15.18 4.01
N PRO A 102 0.38 15.68 2.93
CA PRO A 102 -0.31 16.95 2.97
C PRO A 102 -1.33 16.94 4.10
N ALA A 103 -1.42 18.03 4.86
CA ALA A 103 -2.38 18.15 5.93
C ALA A 103 -3.79 17.94 5.35
N VAL A 104 -4.46 16.88 5.77
CA VAL A 104 -5.86 16.65 5.41
C VAL A 104 -6.69 17.75 6.08
N PRO A 105 -7.44 18.58 5.32
CA PRO A 105 -8.24 19.65 5.90
C PRO A 105 -9.25 19.06 6.88
N GLY A 106 -9.21 19.52 8.14
CA GLY A 106 -10.07 19.05 9.23
C GLY A 106 -9.37 18.23 10.32
N THR A 107 -8.13 17.77 10.11
CA THR A 107 -7.33 17.16 11.17
C THR A 107 -6.49 18.23 11.86
N THR A 108 -7.04 18.86 12.89
CA THR A 108 -6.19 19.58 13.84
C THR A 108 -5.35 18.55 14.58
N ALA A 109 -4.05 18.50 14.29
CA ALA A 109 -3.09 17.77 15.09
C ALA A 109 -3.16 18.31 16.53
N SER A 110 -3.68 17.50 17.46
CA SER A 110 -3.62 17.81 18.88
C SER A 110 -2.17 17.65 19.33
N SER A 111 -1.41 18.75 19.35
CA SER A 111 -0.13 18.79 20.04
C SER A 111 -0.38 18.61 21.54
N ALA A 112 -0.04 17.46 22.08
CA ALA A 112 0.03 17.27 23.53
C ALA A 112 1.15 18.17 24.10
N PRO A 113 0.88 19.02 25.10
CA PRO A 113 1.93 19.76 25.80
C PRO A 113 2.57 18.82 26.81
N GLY A 114 3.86 18.52 26.61
CA GLY A 114 4.65 17.68 27.49
C GLY A 114 5.98 18.33 27.83
N SER A 115 5.95 19.40 28.62
CA SER A 115 7.09 19.76 29.46
C SER A 115 6.58 20.13 30.84
N PRO A 116 7.14 19.50 31.87
CA PRO A 116 7.47 20.25 33.07
C PRO A 116 9.00 20.32 33.20
N VAL A 117 9.45 21.56 33.33
CA VAL A 117 10.75 21.89 33.93
C VAL A 117 10.72 21.47 35.40
N ALA A 118 11.80 20.85 35.86
CA ALA A 118 12.21 20.78 37.26
C ALA A 118 13.75 20.80 37.19
N GLY A 119 14.48 21.70 37.84
CA GLY A 119 14.29 22.29 39.16
C GLY A 119 15.63 22.10 39.85
#